data_AF-A0AAX2R9T4-F1
#
_entry.id   AF-A0AAX2R9T4-F1
#
_cell.length_a   1.000
_cell.length_b   1.000
_cell.length_c   1.000
_cell.angle_alpha   90.00
_cell.angle_beta   90.00
_cell.angle_gamma   90.00
#
_symmetry.space_group_name_H-M   'P 1'
#
loop_
_entity.id
_entity.type
_entity.pdbx_description
1 polymer ?
#
loop_
_entity_poly.entity_id
_entity_poly.type
_entity_poly.pdbx_seq_one_letter_code
_entity_poly.pdbx_strand_id
1 'polypeptide(L)'
;MGFVNEDGSGALKQHTQFGATVNGNMLDIAVLEWCKLFADRNAVHHWKRVIRDDTERQRFLGDMLQDAATSPNDWKRYLDTVRVYRDKFVAHLDDLDEMHTPSLAIALKCVLFLYAHIRSNFPASTLTMPGRAPLPEDLSTYYGDCLDEAHQAYAAGKGV
;
A
#
# COMPACT_ATOMS: atom_id res chain seq x y z
N MET A 1 -1.37 -16.25 6.15
CA MET A 1 -0.56 -15.51 5.16
C MET A 1 0.76 -15.14 5.81
N GLY A 2 1.84 -15.82 5.42
CA GLY A 2 3.21 -15.53 5.89
C GLY A 2 4.01 -15.01 4.72
N PHE A 3 4.90 -14.04 4.95
CA PHE A 3 5.79 -13.59 3.89
C PHE A 3 6.68 -14.73 3.42
N VAL A 4 6.66 -14.94 2.11
CA VAL A 4 7.53 -15.83 1.37
C VAL A 4 8.83 -15.04 1.11
N ASN A 5 9.99 -15.66 1.33
CA ASN A 5 11.27 -15.09 0.92
C ASN A 5 11.28 -14.90 -0.61
N GLU A 6 12.24 -14.11 -1.12
CA GLU A 6 12.37 -13.80 -2.56
C GLU A 6 12.51 -15.05 -3.46
N ASP A 7 12.84 -16.20 -2.89
CA ASP A 7 12.99 -17.50 -3.57
C ASP A 7 11.73 -18.39 -3.56
N GLY A 8 10.60 -17.90 -3.03
CA GLY A 8 9.37 -18.70 -2.97
C GLY A 8 9.28 -19.62 -1.73
N SER A 9 10.26 -19.61 -0.83
CA SER A 9 10.24 -20.36 0.42
C SER A 9 9.95 -19.46 1.62
N GLY A 10 9.16 -19.92 2.61
CA GLY A 10 8.97 -19.14 3.84
C GLY A 10 8.04 -19.83 4.83
N ALA A 11 8.53 -20.05 6.05
CA ALA A 11 7.67 -20.46 7.16
C ALA A 11 7.03 -19.21 7.79
N LEU A 12 5.75 -19.32 8.16
CA LEU A 12 5.11 -18.34 9.03
C LEU A 12 5.98 -18.14 10.28
N LYS A 13 6.49 -16.93 10.50
CA LYS A 13 7.25 -16.62 11.73
C LYS A 13 6.40 -16.76 13.01
N GLN A 14 5.08 -16.77 12.87
CA GLN A 14 4.09 -16.97 13.94
C GLN A 14 3.07 -18.02 13.46
N HIS A 15 3.09 -19.20 14.08
CA HIS A 15 2.24 -20.34 13.70
C HIS A 15 0.86 -20.34 14.36
N THR A 16 0.57 -19.36 15.23
CA THR A 16 -0.74 -19.26 15.87
C THR A 16 -1.79 -18.77 14.88
N GLN A 17 -3.03 -19.24 15.04
CA GLN A 17 -4.17 -18.75 14.26
C GLN A 17 -4.33 -17.23 14.43
N PHE A 18 -4.16 -16.73 15.65
CA PHE A 18 -4.17 -15.29 15.94
C PHE A 18 -3.13 -14.53 15.11
N GLY A 19 -1.86 -14.97 15.10
CA GLY A 19 -0.81 -14.32 14.32
C GLY A 19 -1.06 -14.38 12.82
N ALA A 20 -1.55 -15.50 12.31
CA ALA A 20 -1.93 -15.65 10.90
C ALA A 20 -3.07 -14.71 10.51
N THR A 21 -4.10 -14.59 11.35
CA THR A 21 -5.25 -13.70 11.15
C THR A 21 -4.86 -12.23 11.20
N VAL A 22 -4.10 -11.81 12.22
CA VAL A 22 -3.67 -10.40 12.36
C VAL A 22 -2.83 -9.97 11.16
N ASN A 23 -1.90 -10.82 10.71
CA ASN A 23 -1.08 -10.50 9.54
C ASN A 23 -1.88 -10.42 8.24
N GLY A 24 -2.84 -11.34 8.04
CA GLY A 24 -3.78 -11.26 6.92
C GLY A 24 -4.53 -9.93 6.93
N ASN A 25 -5.10 -9.57 8.08
CA ASN A 25 -5.84 -8.31 8.23
C ASN A 25 -5.00 -7.07 7.90
N MET A 26 -3.72 -7.04 8.28
CA MET A 26 -2.86 -5.88 7.96
C MET A 26 -2.62 -5.74 6.46
N LEU A 27 -2.42 -6.86 5.76
CA LEU A 27 -2.33 -6.89 4.30
C LEU A 27 -3.65 -6.42 3.66
N ASP A 28 -4.78 -6.93 4.16
CA ASP A 28 -6.11 -6.59 3.64
C ASP A 28 -6.42 -5.11 3.80
N ILE A 29 -6.10 -4.53 4.97
CA ILE A 29 -6.24 -3.10 5.23
C ILE A 29 -5.33 -2.28 4.30
N ALA A 30 -4.07 -2.69 4.12
CA ALA A 30 -3.16 -2.00 3.20
C ALA A 30 -3.72 -1.98 1.76
N VAL A 31 -4.24 -3.11 1.27
CA VAL A 31 -4.87 -3.20 -0.06
C VAL A 31 -6.16 -2.37 -0.14
N LEU A 32 -7.00 -2.39 0.88
CA LEU A 32 -8.23 -1.60 0.94
C LEU A 32 -7.95 -0.10 0.87
N GLU A 33 -7.05 0.39 1.72
CA GLU A 33 -6.70 1.82 1.74
C GLU A 33 -6.02 2.24 0.43
N TRP A 34 -5.12 1.41 -0.10
CA TRP A 34 -4.49 1.67 -1.38
C TRP A 34 -5.51 1.74 -2.52
N CYS A 35 -6.50 0.85 -2.53
CA CYS A 35 -7.57 0.86 -3.52
C CYS A 35 -8.36 2.18 -3.52
N LYS A 36 -8.63 2.77 -2.35
CA LYS A 36 -9.32 4.08 -2.27
C LYS A 36 -8.50 5.19 -2.91
N LEU A 37 -7.18 5.10 -2.85
CA LEU A 37 -6.29 6.11 -3.42
C LEU A 37 -6.16 5.96 -4.94
N PHE A 38 -6.00 4.74 -5.46
CA PHE A 38 -5.58 4.51 -6.85
C PHE A 38 -6.52 3.66 -7.72
N ALA A 39 -7.28 2.74 -7.12
CA ALA A 39 -8.06 1.76 -7.86
C ALA A 39 -9.54 2.12 -7.99
N ASP A 40 -10.14 2.73 -6.97
CA ASP A 40 -11.53 3.17 -7.01
C ASP A 40 -11.63 4.64 -7.44
N ARG A 41 -11.93 4.85 -8.72
CA ARG A 41 -12.06 6.19 -9.32
C ARG A 41 -13.17 7.03 -8.69
N ASN A 42 -14.14 6.37 -8.04
CA ASN A 42 -15.28 7.03 -7.40
C ASN A 42 -15.04 7.28 -5.90
N ALA A 43 -13.95 6.76 -5.32
CA ALA A 43 -13.62 6.98 -3.92
C ALA A 43 -13.35 8.46 -3.61
N VAL A 44 -13.73 8.85 -2.39
CA VAL A 44 -13.53 10.23 -1.89
C VAL A 44 -12.06 10.61 -1.78
N HIS A 45 -11.21 9.64 -1.53
CA HIS A 45 -9.78 9.84 -1.33
C HIS A 45 -8.94 9.59 -2.60
N HIS A 46 -9.58 9.34 -3.74
CA HIS A 46 -8.86 9.02 -4.97
C HIS A 46 -7.93 10.17 -5.39
N TRP A 47 -6.71 9.87 -5.82
CA TRP A 47 -5.66 10.86 -6.09
C TRP A 47 -6.09 11.96 -7.08
N LYS A 48 -6.95 11.63 -8.06
CA LYS A 48 -7.52 12.60 -9.02
C LYS A 48 -8.42 13.67 -8.38
N ARG A 49 -8.88 13.49 -7.13
CA ARG A 49 -9.65 14.52 -6.40
C ARG A 49 -8.73 15.56 -5.76
N VAL A 50 -7.47 15.17 -5.51
CA VAL A 50 -6.41 16.04 -5.01
C VAL A 50 -5.78 16.81 -6.17
N ILE A 51 -5.36 16.10 -7.21
CA ILE A 51 -4.76 16.67 -8.42
C ILE A 51 -5.87 16.88 -9.46
N ARG A 52 -6.35 18.11 -9.61
CA ARG A 52 -7.62 18.39 -10.33
C ARG A 52 -7.45 18.71 -11.81
N ASP A 53 -6.36 19.35 -12.18
CA ASP A 53 -6.09 19.70 -13.58
C ASP A 53 -5.74 18.46 -14.39
N ASP A 54 -6.29 18.34 -15.60
CA ASP A 54 -6.11 17.15 -16.43
C ASP A 54 -4.69 17.02 -16.99
N THR A 55 -4.03 18.13 -17.30
CA THR A 55 -2.64 18.12 -17.78
C THR A 55 -1.71 17.70 -16.63
N GLU A 56 -1.95 18.25 -15.44
CA GLU A 56 -1.23 17.88 -14.23
C GLU A 56 -1.45 16.41 -13.85
N ARG A 57 -2.68 15.90 -13.97
CA ARG A 57 -2.97 14.47 -13.73
C ARG A 57 -2.20 13.54 -14.67
N GLN A 58 -2.09 13.90 -15.95
CA GLN A 58 -1.33 13.09 -16.91
C GLN A 58 0.16 13.10 -16.59
N ARG A 59 0.71 14.28 -16.25
CA ARG A 59 2.10 14.41 -15.83
C ARG A 59 2.37 13.62 -14.55
N PHE A 60 1.56 13.83 -13.51
CA PHE A 60 1.67 13.10 -12.25
C PHE A 60 1.65 11.58 -12.45
N LEU A 61 0.70 11.07 -13.25
CA LEU A 61 0.63 9.65 -13.53
C LEU A 61 1.90 9.18 -14.26
N GLY A 62 2.34 9.89 -15.30
CA GLY A 62 3.56 9.55 -16.04
C GLY A 62 4.80 9.47 -15.14
N ASP A 63 5.02 10.49 -14.33
CA ASP A 63 6.16 10.58 -13.41
C ASP A 63 6.10 9.48 -12.34
N MET A 64 4.92 9.23 -11.78
CA MET A 64 4.71 8.16 -10.79
C MET A 64 4.98 6.77 -11.38
N LEU A 65 4.52 6.51 -12.62
CA LEU A 65 4.78 5.22 -13.27
C LEU A 65 6.26 5.04 -13.61
N GLN A 66 6.94 6.12 -14.00
CA GLN A 66 8.39 6.12 -14.21
C GLN A 66 9.15 5.79 -12.92
N ASP A 67 8.83 6.45 -11.81
CA ASP A 67 9.42 6.18 -10.48
C ASP A 67 9.13 4.74 -10.00
N ALA A 68 7.91 4.27 -10.24
CA ALA A 68 7.51 2.91 -9.96
C ALA A 68 8.18 1.86 -10.87
N ALA A 69 8.90 2.29 -11.91
CA ALA A 69 9.51 1.45 -12.95
C ALA A 69 8.48 0.52 -13.62
N THR A 70 7.31 1.07 -13.97
CA THR A 70 6.20 0.31 -14.57
C THR A 70 5.67 1.01 -15.82
N SER A 71 5.17 0.25 -16.80
CA SER A 71 4.54 0.83 -17.99
C SER A 71 3.05 1.11 -17.77
N PRO A 72 2.39 1.95 -18.59
CA PRO A 72 0.95 2.15 -18.52
C PRO A 72 0.12 0.86 -18.65
N ASN A 73 0.60 -0.07 -19.48
CA ASN A 73 -0.05 -1.38 -19.66
C ASN A 73 0.11 -2.26 -18.42
N ASP A 74 1.31 -2.26 -17.83
CA ASP A 74 1.60 -3.04 -16.61
C ASP A 74 0.86 -2.47 -15.41
N TRP A 75 0.76 -1.14 -15.33
CA TRP A 75 -0.04 -0.45 -14.35
C TRP A 75 -1.52 -0.84 -14.42
N LYS A 76 -2.10 -0.92 -15.63
CA LYS A 76 -3.48 -1.38 -15.79
C LYS A 76 -3.65 -2.82 -15.29
N ARG A 77 -2.73 -3.72 -15.67
CA ARG A 77 -2.74 -5.11 -15.20
C ARG A 77 -2.62 -5.19 -13.69
N TYR A 78 -1.71 -4.41 -13.11
CA TYR A 78 -1.50 -4.33 -11.66
C TYR A 78 -2.74 -3.84 -10.92
N LEU A 79 -3.37 -2.76 -11.40
CA LEU A 79 -4.63 -2.26 -10.84
C LEU A 79 -5.71 -3.35 -10.83
N ASP A 80 -5.82 -4.12 -11.91
CA ASP A 80 -6.80 -5.20 -12.01
C ASP A 80 -6.46 -6.34 -11.03
N THR A 81 -5.18 -6.71 -10.85
CA THR A 81 -4.75 -7.69 -9.84
C THR A 81 -5.14 -7.26 -8.42
N VAL A 82 -4.85 -6.01 -8.04
CA VAL A 82 -5.16 -5.50 -6.69
C VAL A 82 -6.68 -5.40 -6.46
N ARG A 83 -7.44 -5.01 -7.50
CA ARG A 83 -8.92 -5.00 -7.42
C ARG A 83 -9.51 -6.39 -7.27
N VAL A 84 -9.01 -7.37 -8.02
CA VAL A 84 -9.45 -8.77 -7.89
C VAL A 84 -9.19 -9.27 -6.47
N TYR A 85 -8.01 -9.00 -5.90
CA TYR A 85 -7.72 -9.34 -4.52
C TYR A 85 -8.75 -8.71 -3.55
N ARG A 86 -8.97 -7.40 -3.65
CA ARG A 86 -9.95 -6.69 -2.82
C ARG A 86 -11.35 -7.30 -2.96
N ASP A 87 -11.84 -7.43 -4.17
CA ASP A 87 -13.22 -7.81 -4.45
C ASP A 87 -13.47 -9.27 -4.06
N LYS A 88 -12.53 -10.18 -4.34
CA LYS A 88 -12.72 -11.62 -4.21
C LYS A 88 -12.23 -12.24 -2.91
N PHE A 89 -11.41 -11.53 -2.13
CA PHE A 89 -10.83 -12.07 -0.90
C PHE A 89 -11.00 -11.16 0.31
N VAL A 90 -11.22 -9.85 0.12
CA VAL A 90 -11.40 -8.92 1.25
C VAL A 90 -12.86 -8.53 1.42
N ALA A 91 -13.55 -8.18 0.33
CA ALA A 91 -14.92 -7.68 0.35
C ALA A 91 -15.96 -8.79 0.20
N HIS A 92 -15.71 -9.77 -0.67
CA HIS A 92 -16.57 -10.93 -0.90
C HIS A 92 -15.74 -12.18 -0.64
N LEU A 93 -15.70 -12.60 0.62
CA LEU A 93 -14.83 -13.65 1.15
C LEU A 93 -15.11 -15.08 0.63
N ASP A 94 -15.77 -15.28 -0.52
CA ASP A 94 -16.36 -16.58 -0.86
C ASP A 94 -16.37 -16.95 -2.36
N ASP A 95 -15.67 -16.20 -3.23
CA ASP A 95 -15.82 -16.39 -4.69
C ASP A 95 -14.72 -17.24 -5.35
N LEU A 96 -13.56 -17.43 -4.71
CA LEU A 96 -12.39 -18.11 -5.29
C LEU A 96 -11.65 -18.94 -4.24
N ASP A 97 -11.20 -20.14 -4.62
CA ASP A 97 -10.54 -21.09 -3.72
C ASP A 97 -9.06 -20.73 -3.43
N GLU A 98 -8.40 -19.99 -4.33
CA GLU A 98 -6.98 -19.67 -4.23
C GLU A 98 -6.72 -18.16 -4.22
N MET A 99 -6.11 -17.69 -3.12
CA MET A 99 -5.78 -16.28 -2.94
C MET A 99 -4.43 -15.91 -3.57
N HIS A 100 -4.47 -15.19 -4.68
CA HIS A 100 -3.29 -14.58 -5.29
C HIS A 100 -3.02 -13.19 -4.71
N THR A 101 -2.05 -13.11 -3.80
CA THR A 101 -1.66 -11.85 -3.16
C THR A 101 -0.94 -10.95 -4.16
N PRO A 102 -1.36 -9.69 -4.36
CA PRO A 102 -0.62 -8.75 -5.19
C PRO A 102 0.71 -8.40 -4.52
N SER A 103 1.78 -8.25 -5.32
CA SER A 103 3.01 -7.63 -4.81
C SER A 103 2.72 -6.19 -4.38
N LEU A 104 3.13 -5.81 -3.17
CA LEU A 104 2.95 -4.45 -2.65
C LEU A 104 4.09 -3.50 -3.03
N ALA A 105 5.10 -3.95 -3.78
CA ALA A 105 6.24 -3.12 -4.15
C ALA A 105 5.84 -1.89 -4.99
N ILE A 106 5.00 -2.10 -6.02
CA ILE A 106 4.46 -1.00 -6.84
C ILE A 106 3.53 -0.12 -6.00
N ALA A 107 2.65 -0.73 -5.20
CA ALA A 107 1.74 0.01 -4.34
C ALA A 107 2.47 0.96 -3.38
N LEU A 108 3.54 0.49 -2.72
CA LEU A 108 4.36 1.28 -1.83
C LEU A 108 4.97 2.47 -2.56
N LYS A 109 5.63 2.25 -3.70
CA LYS A 109 6.22 3.34 -4.49
C LYS A 109 5.19 4.40 -4.88
N CYS A 110 4.01 3.99 -5.35
CA CYS A 110 2.93 4.93 -5.68
C CYS A 110 2.48 5.77 -4.47
N VAL A 111 2.38 5.18 -3.28
CA VAL A 111 2.01 5.90 -2.06
C VAL A 111 3.10 6.88 -1.63
N LEU A 112 4.37 6.46 -1.66
CA LEU A 112 5.51 7.33 -1.35
C LEU A 112 5.53 8.53 -2.31
N PHE A 113 5.35 8.29 -3.60
CA PHE A 113 5.30 9.32 -4.63
C PHE A 113 4.12 10.29 -4.42
N LEU A 114 2.91 9.77 -4.20
CA LEU A 114 1.73 10.60 -3.95
C LEU A 114 1.90 11.45 -2.69
N TYR A 115 2.46 10.88 -1.62
CA TYR A 115 2.71 11.59 -0.37
C TYR A 115 3.71 12.75 -0.55
N ALA A 116 4.85 12.48 -1.20
CA ALA A 116 5.85 13.49 -1.51
C ALA A 116 5.28 14.62 -2.39
N HIS A 117 4.43 14.26 -3.37
CA HIS A 117 3.74 15.23 -4.20
C HIS A 117 2.78 16.11 -3.39
N ILE A 118 1.96 15.53 -2.51
CA ILE A 118 1.06 16.29 -1.63
C ILE A 118 1.86 17.24 -0.73
N ARG A 119 2.93 16.76 -0.10
CA ARG A 119 3.78 17.61 0.76
C ARG A 119 4.42 18.78 0.01
N SER A 120 4.81 18.57 -1.24
CA SER A 120 5.48 19.60 -2.04
C SER A 120 4.53 20.65 -2.61
N ASN A 121 3.25 20.30 -2.79
CA ASN A 121 2.29 21.15 -3.51
C ASN A 121 1.19 21.75 -2.62
N PHE A 122 1.07 21.30 -1.36
CA PHE A 122 0.07 21.81 -0.43
C PHE A 122 0.74 22.53 0.76
N PRO A 123 0.14 23.62 1.28
CA PRO A 123 0.65 24.30 2.45
C PRO A 123 0.76 23.36 3.66
N ALA A 124 1.83 23.50 4.45
CA ALA A 124 2.03 22.70 5.67
C ALA A 124 0.83 22.77 6.63
N SER A 125 0.13 23.91 6.69
CA SER A 125 -1.07 24.09 7.51
C SER A 125 -2.24 23.17 7.11
N THR A 126 -2.32 22.74 5.85
CA THR A 126 -3.31 21.77 5.38
C THR A 126 -3.00 20.35 5.85
N LEU A 127 -1.75 20.08 6.24
CA LEU A 127 -1.25 18.78 6.67
C LEU A 127 -1.16 18.67 8.20
N THR A 128 -1.39 19.77 8.93
CA THR A 128 -1.43 19.80 10.39
C THR A 128 -2.86 19.65 10.90
N MET A 129 -3.06 18.73 11.84
CA MET A 129 -4.33 18.59 12.55
C MET A 129 -4.12 18.91 14.04
N PRO A 130 -4.81 19.92 14.61
CA PRO A 130 -4.67 20.26 16.02
C PRO A 130 -4.94 19.06 16.93
N GLY A 131 -4.06 18.85 17.91
CA GLY A 131 -4.18 17.73 18.87
C GLY A 131 -3.75 16.37 18.33
N ARG A 132 -3.18 16.29 17.12
CA ARG A 132 -2.56 15.07 16.58
C ARG A 132 -1.05 15.27 16.39
N ALA A 133 -0.31 14.17 16.46
CA ALA A 133 1.09 14.15 16.07
C ALA A 133 1.25 14.65 14.63
N PRO A 134 2.36 15.37 14.31
CA PRO A 134 2.62 15.80 12.95
C PRO A 134 2.77 14.58 12.03
N LEU A 135 2.30 14.73 10.78
CA LEU A 135 2.55 13.73 9.75
C LEU A 135 4.05 13.67 9.42
N PRO A 136 4.61 12.48 9.10
CA PRO A 136 6.03 12.33 8.78
C PRO A 136 6.51 13.29 7.69
N GLU A 137 7.69 13.87 7.82
CA GLU A 137 8.21 14.73 6.74
C GLU A 137 8.59 13.92 5.50
N ASP A 138 9.20 12.76 5.72
CA ASP A 138 9.57 11.78 4.71
C ASP A 138 8.90 10.45 5.04
N LEU A 139 7.96 10.02 4.20
CA LEU A 139 7.23 8.77 4.40
C LEU A 139 8.10 7.53 4.14
N SER A 140 9.15 7.64 3.31
CA SER A 140 10.08 6.55 3.03
C SER A 140 10.92 6.24 4.27
N THR A 141 11.45 7.27 4.93
CA THR A 141 12.18 7.12 6.20
C THR A 141 11.28 6.52 7.26
N TYR A 142 10.07 7.08 7.44
CA TYR A 142 9.09 6.55 8.40
C TYR A 142 8.73 5.09 8.14
N TYR A 143 8.51 4.70 6.87
CA TYR A 143 8.26 3.31 6.50
C TYR A 143 9.46 2.41 6.85
N GLY A 144 10.68 2.87 6.58
CA GLY A 144 11.91 2.15 6.94
C GLY A 144 12.01 1.88 8.44
N ASP A 145 11.77 2.90 9.26
CA ASP A 145 11.78 2.77 10.72
C ASP A 145 10.73 1.75 11.20
N CYS A 146 9.50 1.81 10.68
CA CYS A 146 8.46 0.84 10.99
C CYS A 146 8.81 -0.58 10.53
N LEU A 147 9.48 -0.72 9.38
CA LEU A 147 9.89 -2.01 8.85
C LEU A 147 10.99 -2.64 9.72
N ASP A 148 11.96 -1.84 10.16
CA ASP A 148 13.02 -2.28 11.06
C ASP A 148 12.47 -2.68 12.43
N GLU A 149 11.54 -1.89 12.99
CA GLU A 149 10.82 -2.26 14.22
C GLU A 149 10.07 -3.58 14.06
N ALA A 150 9.34 -3.76 12.95
CA ALA A 150 8.66 -5.00 12.66
C ALA A 150 9.64 -6.17 12.57
N HIS A 151 10.77 -6.03 11.87
CA HIS A 151 11.80 -7.05 11.79
C HIS A 151 12.34 -7.46 13.17
N GLN A 152 12.60 -6.49 14.05
CA GLN A 152 13.05 -6.74 15.42
C GLN A 152 12.00 -7.49 16.24
N ALA A 153 10.74 -7.06 16.20
CA ALA A 153 9.63 -7.73 16.89
C ALA A 153 9.48 -9.19 16.42
N TYR A 154 9.57 -9.42 15.11
CA TYR A 154 9.53 -10.76 14.53
C TYR A 154 10.73 -11.61 14.90
N ALA A 155 11.93 -11.03 15.01
CA ALA A 155 13.13 -11.76 15.42
C ALA A 155 13.04 -12.17 16.90
N ALA A 156 12.58 -11.27 17.76
CA ALA A 156 12.36 -11.56 19.18
C ALA A 156 11.29 -12.66 19.40
N GLY A 157 10.23 -12.66 18.59
CA GLY A 157 9.16 -13.66 18.67
C GLY A 157 9.50 -15.06 18.13
N LYS A 158 10.67 -15.28 17.52
CA LYS A 158 11.09 -16.60 17.00
C LYS A 158 11.60 -17.56 18.09
N GLY A 159 11.78 -17.09 19.32
CA GLY A 159 12.33 -17.87 20.44
C GLY A 159 11.31 -18.31 21.50
N VAL A 160 10.00 -18.12 21.25
CA VAL A 160 8.90 -18.49 22.16
C VAL A 160 8.10 -19.63 21.57
#